data_AF-A0A0B8NVY8-F1
#
_entry.id   AF-A0A0B8NVY8-F1
#
_cell.length_a   1.000
_cell.length_b   1.000
_cell.length_c   1.000
_cell.angle_alpha   90.00
_cell.angle_beta   90.00
_cell.angle_gamma   90.00
#
_symmetry.space_group_name_H-M   'P 1'
#
loop_
_entity.id
_entity.type
_entity.pdbx_description
1 polymer ?
#
loop_
_entity_poly.entity_id
_entity_poly.type
_entity_poly.pdbx_seq_one_letter_code
_entity_poly.pdbx_strand_id
1 'polypeptide(L)'
;MIELYLDTADVAEVKRFNSCLPLKGVTTNPSILAKSKQGLTETLKGMNEAVSGTPRFHAQVVSTTAEGMLEEARQLNELPYDMVVKVPATETGLTAIKMMKARVFRYLLPRSTQHSKAF
;
A
#
# COMPACT_ATOMS: atom_id res chain seq x y z
N MET A 1 -14.58 -9.47 11.85
CA MET A 1 -13.67 -10.58 11.48
C MET A 1 -12.28 -9.99 11.30
N ILE A 2 -11.22 -10.71 11.69
CA ILE A 2 -9.83 -10.21 11.60
C ILE A 2 -9.37 -10.25 10.14
N GLU A 3 -8.73 -9.19 9.66
CA GLU A 3 -8.06 -9.16 8.35
C GLU A 3 -6.54 -9.30 8.55
N LEU A 4 -5.91 -10.27 7.87
CA LEU A 4 -4.47 -10.52 7.96
C LEU A 4 -3.76 -9.97 6.73
N TYR A 5 -2.71 -9.20 6.94
CA TYR A 5 -1.86 -8.66 5.88
C TYR A 5 -0.40 -9.01 6.16
N LEU A 6 0.36 -9.32 5.11
CA LEU A 6 1.79 -9.60 5.22
C LEU A 6 2.61 -8.41 4.71
N ASP A 7 3.63 -7.98 5.45
CA ASP A 7 4.49 -6.84 5.08
C ASP A 7 5.70 -7.34 4.28
N THR A 8 5.54 -7.53 2.97
CA THR A 8 6.59 -8.08 2.10
C THR A 8 6.35 -7.73 0.62
N ALA A 9 7.40 -7.88 -0.19
CA ALA A 9 7.33 -7.89 -1.66
C ALA A 9 7.78 -9.24 -2.25
N ASP A 10 8.03 -10.25 -1.40
CA ASP A 10 8.41 -11.59 -1.84
C ASP A 10 7.17 -12.47 -2.11
N VAL A 11 6.93 -12.78 -3.38
CA VAL A 11 5.79 -13.60 -3.83
C VAL A 11 5.85 -15.03 -3.28
N ALA A 12 7.04 -15.60 -3.13
CA ALA A 12 7.20 -16.95 -2.59
C ALA A 12 6.85 -16.99 -1.10
N GLU A 13 7.23 -15.94 -0.37
CA GLU A 13 6.87 -15.76 1.03
C GLU A 13 5.35 -15.67 1.20
N VAL A 14 4.68 -14.85 0.39
CA VAL A 14 3.21 -14.70 0.44
C VAL A 14 2.50 -16.00 0.13
N LYS A 15 2.93 -16.73 -0.90
CA LYS A 15 2.36 -18.05 -1.22
C LYS A 15 2.49 -19.02 -0.05
N ARG A 16 3.65 -19.04 0.60
CA ARG A 16 3.92 -19.90 1.76
C ARG A 16 3.00 -19.54 2.94
N PHE A 17 2.94 -18.26 3.33
CA PHE A 17 2.12 -17.86 4.48
C PHE A 17 0.61 -17.93 4.22
N ASN A 18 0.16 -17.68 2.99
CA ASN A 18 -1.25 -17.83 2.62
C ASN A 18 -1.74 -19.28 2.74
N SER A 19 -0.83 -20.27 2.61
CA SER A 19 -1.16 -21.67 2.88
C SER A 19 -1.33 -21.99 4.38
N CYS A 20 -0.76 -21.17 5.26
CA CYS A 20 -0.85 -21.33 6.71
C CYS A 20 -2.08 -20.63 7.29
N LEU A 21 -2.34 -19.39 6.85
CA LEU A 21 -3.46 -18.55 7.28
C LEU A 21 -4.00 -17.76 6.09
N PRO A 22 -5.33 -17.58 5.97
CA PRO A 22 -5.90 -16.82 4.87
C PRO A 22 -5.49 -15.35 4.95
N LEU A 23 -4.68 -14.90 3.99
CA LEU A 23 -4.25 -13.51 3.90
C LEU A 23 -5.30 -12.70 3.13
N LYS A 24 -5.63 -11.51 3.63
CA LYS A 24 -6.45 -10.52 2.92
C LYS A 24 -5.66 -9.76 1.86
N GLY A 25 -4.34 -9.73 2.00
CA GLY A 25 -3.45 -9.10 1.05
C GLY A 25 -2.09 -8.79 1.65
N VAL A 26 -1.43 -7.78 1.12
CA VAL A 26 -0.07 -7.40 1.53
C VAL A 26 0.06 -5.91 1.77
N THR A 27 0.97 -5.55 2.66
CA THR A 27 1.47 -4.19 2.79
C THR A 27 2.87 -4.11 2.23
N THR A 28 3.15 -3.01 1.55
CA THR A 28 4.49 -2.66 1.11
C THR A 28 4.89 -1.32 1.72
N ASN A 29 6.19 -1.07 1.70
CA ASN A 29 6.77 0.23 2.00
C ASN A 29 7.96 0.44 1.05
N PRO A 30 8.45 1.69 0.89
CA PRO A 30 9.53 1.98 -0.06
C PRO A 30 10.80 1.17 0.22
N SER A 31 11.10 0.89 1.49
CA SER A 31 12.27 0.11 1.88
C SER A 31 12.15 -1.37 1.47
N ILE A 32 10.95 -1.96 1.56
CA ILE A 32 10.68 -3.33 1.11
C ILE A 32 10.81 -3.40 -0.41
N LEU A 33 10.18 -2.47 -1.14
CA LEU A 33 10.23 -2.41 -2.60
C LEU A 33 11.64 -2.16 -3.13
N ALA A 34 12.43 -1.31 -2.45
CA ALA A 34 13.83 -1.07 -2.82
C ALA A 34 14.72 -2.30 -2.64
N LYS A 35 14.37 -3.20 -1.71
CA LYS A 35 15.09 -4.46 -1.46
C LYS A 35 14.64 -5.58 -2.39
N SER A 36 13.35 -5.60 -2.77
CA SER A 36 12.89 -6.49 -3.82
C SER A 36 13.46 -6.00 -5.14
N LYS A 37 14.37 -6.77 -5.76
CA LYS A 37 14.95 -6.45 -7.08
C LYS A 37 13.91 -6.47 -8.22
N GLN A 38 12.62 -6.47 -7.89
CA GLN A 38 11.46 -6.54 -8.74
C GLN A 38 10.67 -5.23 -8.63
N GLY A 39 10.06 -4.80 -9.74
CA GLY A 39 9.22 -3.60 -9.73
C GLY A 39 7.91 -3.81 -8.98
N LEU A 40 7.22 -2.70 -8.66
CA LEU A 40 5.89 -2.74 -8.04
C LEU A 40 4.91 -3.57 -8.88
N THR A 41 4.89 -3.37 -10.20
CA THR A 41 3.96 -4.07 -11.11
C THR A 41 4.15 -5.59 -11.11
N GLU A 42 5.40 -6.06 -11.15
CA GLU A 42 5.73 -7.49 -11.10
C GLU A 42 5.34 -8.11 -9.76
N THR A 43 5.64 -7.37 -8.68
CA THR A 43 5.24 -7.74 -7.32
C THR A 43 3.72 -7.90 -7.26
N LEU A 44 2.95 -6.87 -7.63
CA LEU A 44 1.48 -6.89 -7.58
C LEU A 44 0.89 -8.06 -8.38
N LYS A 45 1.42 -8.31 -9.59
CA LYS A 45 0.99 -9.43 -10.43
C LYS A 45 1.21 -10.76 -9.72
N GLY A 46 2.43 -11.02 -9.25
CA GLY A 46 2.76 -12.28 -8.58
C GLY A 46 1.95 -12.50 -7.29
N MET A 47 1.71 -11.43 -6.54
CA MET A 47 0.88 -11.51 -5.34
C MET A 47 -0.59 -11.77 -5.65
N ASN A 48 -1.13 -11.19 -6.73
CA ASN A 48 -2.50 -11.42 -7.17
C ASN A 48 -2.73 -12.89 -7.58
N GLU A 49 -1.69 -13.55 -8.08
CA GLU A 49 -1.72 -14.99 -8.39
C GLU A 49 -1.52 -15.87 -7.14
N ALA A 50 -0.82 -15.37 -6.12
CA ALA A 50 -0.47 -16.13 -4.91
C ALA A 50 -1.56 -16.14 -3.83
N VAL A 51 -2.37 -15.07 -3.74
CA VAL A 51 -3.43 -14.93 -2.73
C VAL A 51 -4.79 -15.25 -3.36
N SER A 52 -5.54 -16.15 -2.73
CA SER A 52 -6.87 -16.53 -3.20
C SER A 52 -7.88 -15.38 -3.07
N GLY A 53 -8.72 -15.18 -4.09
CA GLY A 53 -9.73 -14.13 -4.12
C GLY A 53 -9.20 -12.81 -4.68
N THR A 54 -9.67 -11.68 -4.13
CA THR A 54 -9.19 -10.34 -4.50
C THR A 54 -8.32 -9.79 -3.38
N PRO A 55 -6.98 -9.94 -3.48
CA PRO A 55 -6.07 -9.39 -2.48
C PRO A 55 -6.09 -7.87 -2.50
N ARG A 56 -5.94 -7.29 -1.31
CA ARG A 56 -5.76 -5.85 -1.14
C ARG A 56 -4.28 -5.50 -0.98
N PHE A 57 -3.86 -4.46 -1.68
CA PHE A 57 -2.47 -4.02 -1.73
C PHE A 57 -2.31 -2.65 -1.10
N HIS A 58 -1.39 -2.52 -0.15
CA HIS A 58 -1.06 -1.22 0.42
C HIS A 58 0.29 -0.75 -0.11
N ALA A 59 0.32 0.38 -0.82
CA ALA A 59 1.53 0.99 -1.38
C ALA A 59 1.67 2.43 -0.90
N GLN A 60 2.89 2.88 -0.62
CA GLN A 60 3.13 4.21 -0.05
C GLN A 60 3.60 5.21 -1.10
N VAL A 61 3.03 6.41 -1.06
CA VAL A 61 3.55 7.56 -1.82
C VAL A 61 4.89 8.03 -1.25
N VAL A 62 5.76 8.52 -2.11
CA VAL A 62 7.14 8.92 -1.80
C VAL A 62 7.42 10.39 -2.10
N SER A 63 6.57 11.05 -2.89
CA SER A 63 6.71 12.48 -3.16
C SER A 63 6.74 13.32 -1.87
N THR A 64 7.46 14.45 -1.93
CA THR A 64 7.57 15.42 -0.84
C THR A 64 6.56 16.57 -0.96
N THR A 65 5.78 16.63 -2.04
CA THR A 65 4.74 17.65 -2.28
C THR A 65 3.34 17.03 -2.28
N ALA A 66 2.32 17.79 -1.92
CA ALA A 66 0.94 17.29 -1.84
C ALA A 66 0.41 16.91 -3.23
N GLU A 67 0.75 17.71 -4.25
CA GLU A 67 0.40 17.49 -5.65
C GLU A 67 1.07 16.23 -6.20
N GLY A 68 2.36 16.03 -5.88
CA GLY A 68 3.09 14.84 -6.29
C GLY A 68 2.53 13.58 -5.63
N MET A 69 2.20 13.63 -4.33
CA MET A 69 1.52 12.53 -3.64
C MET A 69 0.15 12.21 -4.27
N LEU A 70 -0.60 13.23 -4.72
CA LEU A 70 -1.88 13.04 -5.40
C LEU A 70 -1.71 12.34 -6.76
N GLU A 71 -0.68 12.73 -7.52
CA GLU A 71 -0.40 12.12 -8.82
C GLU A 71 0.07 10.67 -8.68
N GLU A 72 0.95 10.38 -7.72
CA GLU A 72 1.34 9.00 -7.38
C GLU A 72 0.12 8.17 -6.95
N ALA A 73 -0.76 8.74 -6.13
CA ALA A 73 -1.99 8.07 -5.72
C ALA A 73 -2.94 7.79 -6.90
N ARG A 74 -3.01 8.69 -7.89
CA ARG A 74 -3.76 8.48 -9.13
C ARG A 74 -3.20 7.28 -9.91
N GLN A 75 -1.89 7.25 -10.11
CA GLN A 75 -1.21 6.17 -10.82
C GLN A 75 -1.44 4.81 -10.14
N LEU A 76 -1.40 4.78 -8.80
CA LEU A 76 -1.70 3.56 -8.04
C LEU A 76 -3.16 3.12 -8.21
N ASN A 77 -4.13 4.04 -8.23
CA ASN A 77 -5.55 3.69 -8.40
C ASN A 77 -5.92 3.29 -9.83
N GLU A 78 -5.11 3.64 -10.83
CA GLU A 78 -5.32 3.19 -12.22
C GLU A 78 -4.90 1.74 -12.44
N LEU A 79 -4.17 1.16 -11.50
CA LEU A 79 -3.84 -0.26 -11.53
C LEU A 79 -5.11 -1.10 -11.33
N PRO A 80 -5.25 -2.24 -12.04
CA PRO A 80 -6.44 -3.09 -11.97
C PRO A 80 -6.48 -3.97 -10.71
N TYR A 81 -6.15 -3.41 -9.54
CA TYR A 81 -6.05 -4.11 -8.26
C TYR A 81 -6.77 -3.34 -7.12
N ASP A 82 -7.15 -3.99 -6.02
CA ASP A 82 -7.70 -3.31 -4.82
C ASP A 82 -6.57 -2.60 -4.07
N MET A 83 -6.30 -1.36 -4.45
CA MET A 83 -5.20 -0.56 -3.91
C MET A 83 -5.64 0.29 -2.71
N VAL A 84 -4.76 0.39 -1.72
CA VAL A 84 -4.83 1.35 -0.62
C VAL A 84 -3.55 2.17 -0.62
N VAL A 85 -3.70 3.49 -0.78
CA VAL A 85 -2.57 4.40 -0.79
C VAL A 85 -2.18 4.77 0.63
N LYS A 86 -0.99 4.37 1.07
CA LYS A 86 -0.39 4.80 2.33
C LYS A 86 0.18 6.20 2.15
N VAL A 87 -0.32 7.17 2.92
CA VAL A 87 0.17 8.55 2.89
C VAL A 87 0.92 8.83 4.18
N PRO A 88 2.19 9.28 4.16
CA PRO A 88 2.93 9.62 5.37
C PRO A 88 2.19 10.63 6.25
N ALA A 89 2.15 10.40 7.57
CA ALA A 89 1.47 11.26 8.54
C ALA A 89 2.23 12.57 8.81
N THR A 90 2.31 13.42 7.80
CA THR A 90 2.95 14.74 7.81
C THR A 90 1.92 15.81 7.45
N GLU A 91 2.22 17.09 7.68
CA GLU A 91 1.31 18.19 7.29
C GLU A 91 1.05 18.21 5.78
N THR A 92 2.09 17.96 4.98
CA THR A 92 1.97 17.77 3.53
C THR A 92 1.10 16.56 3.19
N GLY A 93 1.30 15.43 3.88
CA GLY A 93 0.50 14.23 3.68
C GLY A 93 -0.98 14.42 4.04
N LEU A 94 -1.29 15.13 5.12
CA LEU A 94 -2.66 15.49 5.48
C LEU A 94 -3.31 16.41 4.43
N THR A 95 -2.53 17.33 3.86
CA THR A 95 -2.97 18.17 2.74
C THR A 95 -3.27 17.33 1.51
N ALA A 96 -2.39 16.37 1.17
CA ALA A 96 -2.61 15.43 0.07
C ALA A 96 -3.88 14.59 0.30
N ILE A 97 -4.11 14.07 1.51
CA ILE A 97 -5.33 13.34 1.87
C ILE A 97 -6.59 14.18 1.66
N LYS A 98 -6.56 15.47 2.04
CA LYS A 98 -7.69 16.39 1.81
C LYS A 98 -7.99 16.52 0.32
N MET A 99 -6.96 16.60 -0.53
CA MET A 99 -7.11 16.63 -2.00
C MET A 99 -7.63 15.30 -2.55
N MET A 100 -7.16 14.17 -1.99
CA MET A 100 -7.57 12.82 -2.40
C MET A 100 -9.04 12.52 -2.07
N LYS A 101 -9.53 12.98 -0.91
CA LYS A 101 -10.92 12.76 -0.47
C LYS A 101 -11.95 13.36 -1.43
N ALA A 102 -11.60 14.44 -2.12
CA ALA A 102 -12.46 15.05 -3.14
C ALA A 102 -12.61 14.18 -4.41
N ARG A 103 -11.84 13.09 -4.54
CA ARG A 103 -11.71 12.28 -5.77
C ARG A 103 -11.92 10.77 -5.56
N VAL A 104 -12.52 10.35 -4.43
CA VAL A 104 -12.92 8.96 -4.12
C VAL A 104 -11.74 7.94 -4.07
N PHE A 105 -10.56 8.36 -3.61
CA PHE A 105 -9.44 7.43 -3.39
C PHE A 105 -9.51 6.73 -2.02
N ARG A 106 -9.12 5.46 -1.95
CA ARG A 106 -8.94 4.74 -0.68
C ARG A 106 -7.51 4.94 -0.16
N TYR A 107 -7.37 5.46 1.05
CA TYR A 107 -6.08 5.79 1.66
C TYR A 107 -5.96 5.26 3.09
N LEU A 108 -4.73 5.10 3.56
CA LEU A 108 -4.39 4.73 4.93
C LEU A 108 -3.32 5.68 5.47
N LEU A 109 -3.56 6.25 6.65
CA LEU A 109 -2.58 7.02 7.40
C LEU A 109 -1.83 6.06 8.35
N PRO A 110 -0.54 5.72 8.11
CA PRO A 110 0.20 4.88 9.03
C PRO A 110 0.51 5.64 10.32
N ARG A 111 0.64 4.92 11.43
CA ARG A 111 1.06 5.52 12.71
C ARG A 111 2.41 6.21 12.56
N SER A 112 2.51 7.46 13.03
CA SER A 112 3.79 8.15 13.17
C SER A 112 4.61 7.52 14.31
N THR A 113 5.94 7.48 14.14
CA THR A 113 6.88 7.01 15.18
C THR A 113 7.07 8.03 16.30
N GLN A 114 6.74 9.30 16.05
CA GLN A 114 6.59 10.32 17.08
C GLN A 114 5.23 10.13 17.76
N HIS A 115 5.18 10.14 19.09
CA HIS A 115 4.01 9.86 19.95
C HIS A 115 2.80 10.81 19.78
N SER A 116 2.68 11.51 18.66
CA SER A 116 1.60 12.42 18.34
C SER A 116 1.36 12.37 16.82
N LYS A 117 0.09 12.34 16.42
CA LYS A 117 -0.44 12.50 15.04
C LYS A 117 -0.74 11.24 14.21
N ALA A 118 -1.40 10.24 14.81
CA ALA A 118 -2.35 9.40 14.07
C ALA A 118 -3.53 9.06 15.01
N PHE A 119 -4.69 9.69 14.76
CA PHE A 119 -5.96 9.39 15.43
C PHE A 119 -6.79 8.46 14.56
#